data_AF-A0A7S1MQJ3-F1
#
_entry.id   AF-A0A7S1MQJ3-F1
#
_cell.length_a   1.000
_cell.length_b   1.000
_cell.length_c   1.000
_cell.angle_alpha   90.00
_cell.angle_beta   90.00
_cell.angle_gamma   90.00
#
_symmetry.space_group_name_H-M   'P 1'
#
loop_
_entity.id
_entity.type
_entity.pdbx_description
1 polymer ?
#
loop_
_entity_poly.entity_id
_entity_poly.type
_entity_poly.pdbx_seq_one_letter_code
_entity_poly.pdbx_strand_id
1 'polypeptide(L)'
;RASLQRQLSTAAQPASPALHLPPAEASRPQSAMSRNSFSPQRLDRPDTGEDENGPISAAEEAKEQEMIQKMKGKDRRAGVSAQAVSAERLKDWKPPVYEKPAEARERIKKKIDTSDKLQVLFGHLRDQSVNGVIDAMFPREVRNGENIITQGEEGDNFYIVDEGTFAAFVQRG
;
A
#
# COMPACT_ATOMS: atom_id res chain seq x y z
N ARG A 1 -31.92 -17.66 49.18
CA ARG A 1 -30.71 -18.44 49.54
C ARG A 1 -30.47 -19.47 48.42
N ALA A 2 -29.57 -19.16 47.49
CA ALA A 2 -28.86 -20.11 46.62
C ALA A 2 -27.88 -19.29 45.77
N SER A 3 -26.68 -19.07 46.34
CA SER A 3 -25.53 -18.55 45.62
C SER A 3 -25.02 -19.63 44.65
N LEU A 4 -24.88 -19.30 43.37
CA LEU A 4 -24.09 -20.09 42.43
C LEU A 4 -22.92 -19.23 41.94
N GLN A 5 -21.82 -19.43 42.63
CA GLN A 5 -20.48 -18.93 42.35
C GLN A 5 -20.05 -19.42 40.95
N ARG A 6 -19.87 -18.51 39.99
CA ARG A 6 -19.11 -18.84 38.77
C ARG A 6 -17.64 -18.97 39.17
N GLN A 7 -17.11 -20.19 39.08
CA GLN A 7 -15.68 -20.41 39.13
C GLN A 7 -15.03 -19.84 37.87
N LEU A 8 -14.11 -18.91 38.06
CA LEU A 8 -13.15 -18.46 37.05
C LEU A 8 -12.08 -19.54 36.93
N SER A 9 -12.21 -20.42 35.92
CA SER A 9 -11.12 -21.31 35.53
C SER A 9 -10.23 -20.57 34.55
N THR A 10 -9.14 -20.00 35.06
CA THR A 10 -8.04 -19.48 34.27
C THR A 10 -7.27 -20.66 33.69
N ALA A 11 -7.32 -20.83 32.37
CA ALA A 11 -6.45 -21.76 31.66
C ALA A 11 -5.39 -20.94 30.93
N ALA A 12 -4.21 -20.89 31.55
CA ALA A 12 -2.99 -20.32 31.00
C ALA A 12 -2.61 -21.02 29.69
N GLN A 13 -2.38 -20.25 28.63
CA GLN A 13 -1.70 -20.72 27.43
C GLN A 13 -0.21 -20.91 27.73
N PRO A 14 0.43 -22.03 27.32
CA PRO A 14 1.87 -22.13 27.36
C PRO A 14 2.48 -21.30 26.23
N ALA A 15 3.43 -20.43 26.62
CA ALA A 15 4.27 -19.66 25.72
C ALA A 15 5.09 -20.60 24.82
N SER A 16 4.94 -20.44 23.50
CA SER A 16 5.82 -21.07 22.51
C SER A 16 7.19 -20.38 22.48
N PRO A 17 8.29 -21.14 22.31
CA PRO A 17 9.65 -20.62 22.45
C PRO A 17 10.06 -19.76 21.25
N ALA A 18 10.67 -18.62 21.54
CA ALA A 18 11.32 -17.75 20.57
C ALA A 18 12.49 -18.48 19.90
N LEU A 19 12.33 -18.85 18.63
CA LEU A 19 13.44 -19.25 17.77
C LEU A 19 14.23 -18.00 17.38
N HIS A 20 15.33 -17.79 18.10
CA HIS A 20 16.39 -16.86 17.79
C HIS A 20 17.05 -17.28 16.47
N LEU A 21 16.72 -16.58 15.38
CA LEU A 21 17.41 -16.68 14.09
C LEU A 21 18.66 -15.79 14.12
N PRO A 22 19.86 -16.31 13.80
CA PRO A 22 21.06 -15.50 13.70
C PRO A 22 21.00 -14.55 12.49
N PRO A 23 21.78 -13.43 12.51
CA PRO A 23 21.86 -12.54 11.36
C PRO A 23 22.48 -13.28 10.17
N ALA A 24 21.80 -13.23 9.02
CA ALA A 24 22.32 -13.76 7.77
C ALA A 24 23.56 -12.96 7.33
N GLU A 25 24.72 -13.60 7.47
CA GLU A 25 26.00 -13.12 6.95
C GLU A 25 25.94 -13.18 5.41
N ALA A 26 26.01 -12.02 4.76
CA ALA A 26 26.02 -11.91 3.31
C ALA A 26 27.38 -12.35 2.74
N SER A 27 27.54 -13.65 2.51
CA SER A 27 28.66 -14.21 1.75
C SER A 27 28.48 -13.92 0.26
N ARG A 28 29.35 -13.07 -0.30
CA ARG A 28 29.44 -12.78 -1.74
C ARG A 28 29.95 -14.01 -2.50
N PRO A 29 29.26 -14.52 -3.54
CA PRO A 29 29.91 -15.39 -4.50
C PRO A 29 30.69 -14.53 -5.52
N GLN A 30 32.01 -14.69 -5.51
CA GLN A 30 32.84 -14.38 -6.68
C GLN A 30 32.62 -15.49 -7.71
N SER A 31 32.10 -15.17 -8.89
CA SER A 31 32.51 -15.88 -10.10
C SER A 31 32.19 -15.10 -11.37
N ALA A 32 33.18 -15.11 -12.25
CA ALA A 32 33.30 -14.35 -13.48
C ALA A 32 32.31 -14.79 -14.56
N MET A 33 31.76 -13.84 -15.32
CA MET A 33 31.33 -14.09 -16.69
C MET A 33 31.73 -12.93 -17.62
N SER A 34 32.55 -13.34 -18.58
CA SER A 34 32.90 -12.80 -19.90
C SER A 34 32.35 -11.42 -20.30
N ARG A 35 33.28 -10.51 -20.59
CA ARG A 35 33.03 -9.20 -21.22
C ARG A 35 32.58 -9.41 -22.67
N ASN A 36 31.29 -9.35 -22.94
CA ASN A 36 30.80 -9.18 -24.30
C ASN A 36 30.95 -7.69 -24.67
N SER A 37 31.88 -7.41 -25.56
CA SER A 37 32.17 -6.10 -26.13
C SER A 37 30.99 -5.61 -26.97
N PHE A 38 30.15 -4.75 -26.39
CA PHE A 38 29.20 -3.92 -27.12
C PHE A 38 29.76 -2.50 -27.12
N SER A 39 30.46 -2.13 -28.19
CA SER A 39 30.97 -0.78 -28.39
C SER A 39 29.82 0.14 -28.80
N PRO A 40 29.37 1.10 -27.97
CA PRO A 40 28.44 2.12 -28.42
C PRO A 40 29.25 3.09 -29.27
N GLN A 41 28.94 3.15 -30.56
CA GLN A 41 29.49 4.14 -31.47
C GLN A 41 29.12 5.52 -30.94
N ARG A 42 30.10 6.22 -30.35
CA ARG A 42 29.95 7.60 -29.91
C ARG A 42 29.58 8.41 -31.14
N LEU A 43 28.40 9.02 -31.14
CA LEU A 43 28.20 10.22 -31.95
C LEU A 43 29.22 11.23 -31.42
N ASP A 44 30.19 11.59 -32.24
CA ASP A 44 31.15 12.65 -31.97
C ASP A 44 30.38 13.97 -31.82
N ARG A 45 29.93 14.25 -30.60
CA ARG A 45 29.65 15.62 -30.19
C ARG A 45 30.99 16.34 -30.18
N PRO A 46 31.10 17.53 -30.78
CA PRO A 46 32.32 18.31 -30.64
C PRO A 46 32.56 18.53 -29.15
N ASP A 47 33.71 18.03 -28.70
CA ASP A 47 34.30 18.32 -27.41
C ASP A 47 34.74 19.78 -27.42
N THR A 48 33.78 20.68 -27.23
CA THR A 48 34.08 22.03 -26.76
C THR A 48 34.49 21.88 -25.31
N GLY A 49 35.79 21.65 -25.12
CA GLY A 49 36.44 21.53 -23.83
C GLY A 49 36.26 22.78 -23.00
N GLU A 50 35.18 22.79 -22.23
CA GLU A 50 34.95 23.65 -21.08
C GLU A 50 34.43 22.76 -19.96
N ASP A 51 35.34 21.94 -19.40
CA ASP A 51 35.19 21.44 -18.03
C ASP A 51 35.30 22.65 -17.08
N GLU A 52 34.31 23.54 -17.08
CA GLU A 52 34.18 24.61 -16.10
C GLU A 52 33.76 24.02 -14.74
N ASN A 53 34.61 23.19 -14.15
CA ASN A 53 34.69 23.05 -12.70
C ASN A 53 35.60 24.18 -12.15
N GLY A 54 35.36 25.41 -12.59
CA GLY A 54 35.95 26.60 -11.98
C GLY A 54 35.32 26.85 -10.61
N PRO A 55 35.98 27.63 -9.73
CA PRO A 55 35.36 28.03 -8.47
C PRO A 55 34.05 28.77 -8.78
N ILE A 56 32.94 28.19 -8.37
CA ILE A 56 31.62 28.83 -8.37
C ILE A 56 31.75 30.22 -7.75
N SER A 57 31.16 31.22 -8.38
CA SER A 57 31.25 32.57 -7.83
C SER A 57 30.60 32.60 -6.44
N ALA A 58 31.10 33.43 -5.52
CA ALA A 58 30.51 33.58 -4.19
C ALA A 58 29.01 33.95 -4.24
N ALA A 59 28.56 34.57 -5.34
CA ALA A 59 27.15 34.87 -5.60
C ALA A 59 26.33 33.63 -6.01
N GLU A 60 26.91 32.67 -6.72
CA GLU A 60 26.27 31.39 -7.05
C GLU A 60 26.22 30.46 -5.84
N GLU A 61 27.30 30.39 -5.06
CA GLU A 61 27.33 29.67 -3.79
C GLU A 61 26.27 30.19 -2.81
N ALA A 62 26.12 31.52 -2.68
CA ALA A 62 25.11 32.12 -1.82
C ALA A 62 23.68 31.76 -2.26
N LYS A 63 23.41 31.74 -3.58
CA LYS A 63 22.10 31.35 -4.13
C LYS A 63 21.82 29.87 -3.93
N GLU A 64 22.80 29.00 -4.10
CA GLU A 64 22.67 27.57 -3.86
C GLU A 64 22.41 27.28 -2.38
N GLN A 65 23.16 27.95 -1.49
CA GLN A 65 22.94 27.86 -0.04
C GLN A 65 21.56 28.38 0.36
N GLU A 66 21.08 29.47 -0.24
CA GLU A 66 19.73 29.98 -0.03
C GLU A 66 18.66 28.98 -0.50
N MET A 67 18.83 28.34 -1.66
CA MET A 67 17.91 27.31 -2.16
C MET A 67 17.89 26.07 -1.26
N ILE A 68 19.06 25.58 -0.84
CA ILE A 68 19.19 24.46 0.10
C ILE A 68 18.52 24.83 1.44
N GLN A 69 18.73 26.04 1.92
CA GLN A 69 18.12 26.52 3.16
C GLN A 69 16.59 26.63 3.04
N LYS A 70 16.08 27.06 1.88
CA LYS A 70 14.64 27.11 1.58
C LYS A 70 14.02 25.73 1.45
N MET A 71 14.81 24.71 1.10
CA MET A 71 14.38 23.31 1.05
C MET A 71 14.49 22.60 2.41
N LYS A 72 15.37 23.05 3.32
CA LYS A 72 15.47 22.55 4.69
C LYS A 72 14.23 22.95 5.48
N GLY A 73 13.42 21.97 5.85
CA GLY A 73 12.17 22.17 6.59
C GLY A 73 10.91 21.90 5.77
N LYS A 74 11.04 21.64 4.46
CA LYS A 74 9.93 21.07 3.70
C LYS A 74 9.80 19.59 4.06
N ASP A 75 8.60 19.21 4.46
CA ASP A 75 8.33 17.82 4.84
C ASP A 75 8.67 16.87 3.69
N ARG A 76 9.39 15.80 4.00
CA ARG A 76 9.82 14.84 2.98
C ARG A 76 8.63 13.95 2.65
N ARG A 77 8.32 13.81 1.36
CA ARG A 77 7.28 12.88 0.91
C ARG A 77 7.68 11.45 1.28
N ALA A 78 6.93 10.83 2.18
CA ALA A 78 7.05 9.41 2.46
C ALA A 78 6.57 8.60 1.25
N GLY A 79 7.27 7.50 0.94
CA GLY A 79 6.81 6.53 -0.04
C GLY A 79 5.84 5.53 0.59
N VAL A 80 4.92 5.00 -0.21
CA VAL A 80 4.03 3.89 0.17
C VAL A 80 4.31 2.70 -0.73
N SER A 81 4.28 1.49 -0.16
CA SER A 81 4.53 0.23 -0.88
C SER A 81 3.50 -0.81 -0.45
N ALA A 82 3.15 -1.72 -1.36
CA ALA A 82 2.27 -2.86 -1.11
C ALA A 82 3.04 -4.17 -1.28
N GLN A 83 2.46 -5.27 -0.80
CA GLN A 83 3.03 -6.61 -1.00
C GLN A 83 3.05 -6.98 -2.49
N ALA A 84 4.17 -7.51 -2.98
CA ALA A 84 4.28 -7.98 -4.35
C ALA A 84 3.40 -9.23 -4.58
N VAL A 85 2.59 -9.22 -5.63
CA VAL A 85 1.81 -10.39 -6.07
C VAL A 85 2.66 -11.19 -7.05
N SER A 86 3.11 -12.40 -6.65
CA SER A 86 3.87 -13.29 -7.54
C SER A 86 2.93 -14.07 -8.48
N ALA A 87 3.44 -14.42 -9.67
CA ALA A 87 2.69 -15.24 -10.63
C ALA A 87 2.30 -16.61 -10.05
N GLU A 88 3.15 -17.17 -9.18
CA GLU A 88 2.88 -18.42 -8.47
C GLU A 88 1.69 -18.29 -7.52
N ARG A 89 1.61 -17.19 -6.76
CA ARG A 89 0.50 -16.92 -5.85
C ARG A 89 -0.83 -16.76 -6.57
N LEU A 90 -0.79 -16.23 -7.81
CA LEU A 90 -2.00 -15.97 -8.59
C LEU A 90 -2.56 -17.22 -9.29
N LYS A 91 -1.73 -18.25 -9.55
CA LYS A 91 -2.15 -19.48 -10.26
C LYS A 91 -3.32 -20.20 -9.60
N ASP A 92 -3.27 -20.31 -8.27
CA ASP A 92 -4.26 -21.05 -7.49
C ASP A 92 -5.28 -20.12 -6.83
N TRP A 93 -5.13 -18.80 -7.00
CA TRP A 93 -6.02 -17.84 -6.38
C TRP A 93 -7.36 -17.81 -7.12
N LYS A 94 -8.42 -18.05 -6.37
CA LYS A 94 -9.80 -17.89 -6.83
C LYS A 94 -10.45 -16.79 -6.00
N PRO A 95 -11.10 -15.79 -6.64
CA PRO A 95 -11.83 -14.78 -5.89
C PRO A 95 -12.93 -15.48 -5.07
N PRO A 96 -13.11 -15.10 -3.79
CA PRO A 96 -14.25 -15.58 -3.04
C PRO A 96 -15.53 -15.10 -3.71
N VAL A 97 -16.60 -15.89 -3.60
CA VAL A 97 -17.93 -15.54 -4.12
C VAL A 97 -18.90 -15.62 -2.95
N TYR A 98 -19.53 -14.51 -2.64
CA TYR A 98 -20.55 -14.43 -1.60
C TYR A 98 -21.91 -14.25 -2.25
N GLU A 99 -22.84 -15.16 -1.91
CA GLU A 99 -24.21 -15.10 -2.41
C GLU A 99 -24.90 -13.81 -1.96
N LYS A 100 -25.44 -13.06 -2.92
CA LYS A 100 -26.14 -11.80 -2.67
C LYS A 100 -27.38 -11.71 -3.56
N PRO A 101 -28.44 -11.03 -3.10
CA PRO A 101 -29.60 -10.77 -3.94
C PRO A 101 -29.21 -9.92 -5.14
N ALA A 102 -29.84 -10.18 -6.28
CA ALA A 102 -29.58 -9.46 -7.53
C ALA A 102 -29.72 -7.94 -7.37
N GLU A 103 -30.69 -7.50 -6.56
CA GLU A 103 -30.91 -6.10 -6.24
C GLU A 103 -29.70 -5.45 -5.56
N ALA A 104 -29.06 -6.14 -4.61
CA ALA A 104 -27.87 -5.62 -3.94
C ALA A 104 -26.68 -5.53 -4.91
N ARG A 105 -26.53 -6.51 -5.80
CA ARG A 105 -25.50 -6.51 -6.84
C ARG A 105 -25.63 -5.28 -7.73
N GLU A 106 -26.84 -4.97 -8.19
CA GLU A 106 -27.11 -3.81 -9.04
C GLU A 106 -26.89 -2.49 -8.32
N ARG A 107 -27.31 -2.37 -7.04
CA ARG A 107 -27.03 -1.17 -6.24
C ARG A 107 -25.53 -0.91 -6.10
N ILE A 108 -24.74 -1.95 -5.81
CA ILE A 108 -23.28 -1.82 -5.67
C ILE A 108 -22.66 -1.42 -7.02
N LYS A 109 -23.06 -2.08 -8.12
CA LYS A 109 -22.59 -1.74 -9.46
C LYS A 109 -22.85 -0.26 -9.78
N LYS A 110 -24.08 0.21 -9.54
CA LYS A 110 -24.46 1.61 -9.76
C LYS A 110 -23.61 2.58 -8.93
N LYS A 111 -23.31 2.25 -7.66
CA LYS A 111 -22.45 3.07 -6.79
C LYS A 111 -21.02 3.16 -7.33
N ILE A 112 -20.47 2.05 -7.82
CA ILE A 112 -19.14 2.02 -8.46
C ILE A 112 -19.12 2.89 -9.72
N ASP A 113 -20.15 2.77 -10.57
CA ASP A 113 -20.24 3.51 -11.84
C ASP A 113 -20.47 5.01 -11.64
N THR A 114 -21.22 5.41 -10.60
CA THR A 114 -21.60 6.81 -10.36
C THR A 114 -20.53 7.59 -9.57
N SER A 115 -19.69 6.92 -8.79
CA SER A 115 -18.75 7.60 -7.89
C SER A 115 -17.38 7.82 -8.52
N ASP A 116 -16.99 9.09 -8.73
CA ASP A 116 -15.68 9.47 -9.28
C ASP A 116 -14.50 8.85 -8.52
N LYS A 117 -14.61 8.75 -7.19
CA LYS A 117 -13.55 8.14 -6.35
C LYS A 117 -13.41 6.65 -6.59
N LEU A 118 -14.51 5.96 -6.89
CA LEU A 118 -14.51 4.53 -7.19
C LEU A 118 -14.05 4.27 -8.63
N GLN A 119 -14.30 5.20 -9.55
CA GLN A 119 -13.74 5.14 -10.90
C GLN A 119 -12.22 5.17 -10.92
N VAL A 120 -11.55 5.79 -9.95
CA VAL A 120 -10.09 5.70 -9.81
C VAL A 120 -9.62 4.25 -9.56
N LEU A 121 -10.39 3.46 -8.81
CA LEU A 121 -10.05 2.08 -8.48
C LEU A 121 -10.54 1.08 -9.54
N PHE A 122 -11.75 1.31 -10.10
CA PHE A 122 -12.46 0.33 -10.93
C PHE A 122 -12.64 0.75 -12.39
N GLY A 123 -12.36 2.00 -12.77
CA GLY A 123 -12.65 2.53 -14.11
C GLY A 123 -11.85 1.91 -15.26
N HIS A 124 -10.76 1.22 -14.94
CA HIS A 124 -9.96 0.48 -15.93
C HIS A 124 -10.31 -1.01 -16.00
N LEU A 125 -11.24 -1.47 -15.17
CA LEU A 125 -11.68 -2.85 -15.16
C LEU A 125 -12.79 -3.06 -16.19
N ARG A 126 -12.81 -4.25 -16.80
CA ARG A 126 -13.93 -4.67 -17.65
C ARG A 126 -15.12 -5.07 -16.79
N ASP A 127 -16.32 -5.02 -17.33
CA ASP A 127 -17.56 -5.41 -16.64
C ASP A 127 -17.47 -6.76 -15.93
N GLN A 128 -16.84 -7.76 -16.55
CA GLN A 128 -16.67 -9.09 -15.95
C GLN A 128 -15.81 -9.07 -14.69
N SER A 129 -14.72 -8.28 -14.69
CA SER A 129 -13.84 -8.12 -13.53
C SER A 129 -14.52 -7.32 -12.42
N VAL A 130 -15.27 -6.27 -12.77
CA VAL A 130 -16.10 -5.52 -11.81
C VAL A 130 -17.13 -6.45 -11.17
N ASN A 131 -17.83 -7.27 -11.95
CA ASN A 131 -18.76 -8.27 -11.41
C ASN A 131 -18.05 -9.23 -10.46
N GLY A 132 -16.86 -9.73 -10.80
CA GLY A 132 -16.08 -10.59 -9.91
C GLY A 132 -15.68 -9.91 -8.60
N VAL A 133 -15.35 -8.61 -8.63
CA VAL A 133 -15.11 -7.83 -7.40
C VAL A 133 -16.39 -7.69 -6.59
N ILE A 134 -17.52 -7.38 -7.24
CA ILE A 134 -18.81 -7.27 -6.57
C ILE A 134 -19.18 -8.61 -5.92
N ASP A 135 -18.93 -9.73 -6.58
CA ASP A 135 -19.18 -11.07 -6.04
C ASP A 135 -18.28 -11.38 -4.84
N ALA A 136 -17.04 -10.85 -4.83
CA ALA A 136 -16.07 -11.01 -3.75
C ALA A 136 -16.29 -10.08 -2.54
N MET A 137 -17.09 -9.01 -2.66
CA MET A 137 -17.47 -8.22 -1.48
C MET A 137 -18.36 -9.06 -0.54
N PHE A 138 -18.50 -8.70 0.73
CA PHE A 138 -19.41 -9.38 1.66
C PHE A 138 -20.14 -8.37 2.54
N PRO A 139 -21.36 -8.68 3.03
CA PRO A 139 -22.08 -7.78 3.92
C PRO A 139 -21.35 -7.68 5.27
N ARG A 140 -21.30 -6.46 5.82
CA ARG A 140 -20.83 -6.18 7.17
C ARG A 140 -21.90 -5.39 7.91
N GLU A 141 -22.59 -6.06 8.83
CA GLU A 141 -23.50 -5.38 9.76
C GLU A 141 -22.69 -4.64 10.83
N VAL A 142 -23.12 -3.43 11.16
CA VAL A 142 -22.46 -2.54 12.11
C VAL A 142 -23.50 -2.00 13.08
N ARG A 143 -23.19 -2.01 14.37
CA ARG A 143 -24.10 -1.46 15.39
C ARG A 143 -23.89 0.04 15.57
N ASN A 144 -24.92 0.73 16.05
CA ASN A 144 -24.78 2.14 16.39
C ASN A 144 -23.72 2.33 17.48
N GLY A 145 -22.78 3.26 17.25
CA GLY A 145 -21.63 3.51 18.13
C GLY A 145 -20.43 2.58 17.92
N GLU A 146 -20.48 1.64 16.97
CA GLU A 146 -19.33 0.81 16.61
C GLU A 146 -18.40 1.57 15.65
N ASN A 147 -17.10 1.54 15.93
CA ASN A 147 -16.08 2.06 15.03
C ASN A 147 -15.74 1.00 13.97
N ILE A 148 -15.91 1.34 12.69
CA ILE A 148 -15.62 0.43 11.56
C ILE A 148 -14.12 0.43 11.22
N ILE A 149 -13.51 1.62 11.24
CA ILE A 149 -12.09 1.85 10.95
C ILE A 149 -11.54 2.83 11.98
N THR A 150 -10.38 2.53 12.56
CA THR A 150 -9.68 3.43 13.47
C THR A 150 -8.47 4.06 12.79
N GLN A 151 -8.29 5.37 12.94
CA GLN A 151 -7.13 6.07 12.38
C GLN A 151 -5.82 5.55 13.01
N GLY A 152 -4.84 5.23 12.17
CA GLY A 152 -3.54 4.69 12.59
C GLY A 152 -3.44 3.17 12.57
N GLU A 153 -4.56 2.46 12.35
CA GLU A 153 -4.55 1.01 12.13
C GLU A 153 -4.25 0.66 10.68
N GLU A 154 -3.72 -0.54 10.46
CA GLU A 154 -3.49 -1.10 9.13
C GLU A 154 -4.83 -1.34 8.42
N GLY A 155 -4.89 -0.94 7.15
CA GLY A 155 -6.11 -0.99 6.35
C GLY A 155 -6.08 -2.12 5.33
N ASP A 156 -6.87 -3.16 5.57
CA ASP A 156 -6.95 -4.34 4.70
C ASP A 156 -8.26 -4.45 3.90
N ASN A 157 -9.27 -3.66 4.26
CA ASN A 157 -10.63 -3.77 3.72
C ASN A 157 -11.09 -2.46 3.08
N PHE A 158 -11.97 -2.59 2.08
CA PHE A 158 -12.65 -1.49 1.43
C PHE A 158 -14.18 -1.65 1.63
N TYR A 159 -14.86 -0.57 2.01
CA TYR A 159 -16.28 -0.59 2.36
C TYR A 159 -17.08 0.34 1.46
N ILE A 160 -18.30 -0.10 1.11
CA ILE A 160 -19.33 0.74 0.50
C ILE A 160 -20.51 0.77 1.45
N VAL A 161 -20.94 1.98 1.84
CA VAL A 161 -22.14 2.14 2.67
C VAL A 161 -23.34 1.73 1.84
N ASP A 162 -24.03 0.68 2.28
CA ASP A 162 -25.25 0.22 1.62
C ASP A 162 -26.47 1.00 2.10
N GLU A 163 -26.68 0.98 3.41
CA GLU A 163 -27.76 1.66 4.14
C GLU A 163 -27.20 2.41 5.37
N GLY A 164 -27.91 3.45 5.79
CA GLY A 164 -27.54 4.27 6.96
C GLY A 164 -26.67 5.49 6.64
N THR A 165 -26.19 6.15 7.68
CA THR A 165 -25.32 7.33 7.59
C THR A 165 -24.21 7.19 8.62
N PHE A 166 -22.98 7.44 8.19
CA PHE A 166 -21.78 7.27 8.99
C PHE A 166 -21.01 8.59 9.05
N ALA A 167 -20.39 8.86 10.20
CA ALA A 167 -19.50 9.99 10.39
C ALA A 167 -18.05 9.53 10.30
N ALA A 168 -17.22 10.30 9.61
CA ALA A 168 -15.78 10.12 9.58
C ALA A 168 -15.12 11.27 10.34
N PHE A 169 -14.28 10.95 11.31
CA PHE A 169 -13.52 11.91 12.10
C PHE A 169 -12.04 11.77 11.75
N VAL A 170 -11.37 12.90 11.55
CA VAL A 170 -9.95 12.93 11.21
C VAL A 170 -9.23 13.73 12.29
N GLN A 171 -8.33 13.07 13.02
CA GLN A 171 -7.41 13.76 13.90
C GLN A 171 -6.39 14.50 13.04
N ARG A 172 -6.44 15.82 13.06
CA ARG A 172 -5.41 16.67 12.47
C ARG A 172 -4.26 16.78 13.47
N GLY A 173 -3.09 16.29 13.08
CA GLY A 173 -1.83 16.54 13.76
C GLY A 173 -1.30 17.94 13.49
#